data_AF-A0ABD1HC60-F1
#
_entry.id   AF-A0ABD1HC60-F1
#
_cell.length_a   1.000
_cell.length_b   1.000
_cell.length_c   1.000
_cell.angle_alpha   90.00
_cell.angle_beta   90.00
_cell.angle_gamma   90.00
#
_symmetry.space_group_name_H-M   'P 1'
#
loop_
_entity.id
_entity.type
_entity.pdbx_description
1 polymer ?
#
loop_
_entity_poly.entity_id
_entity_poly.type
_entity_poly.pdbx_seq_one_letter_code
_entity_poly.pdbx_strand_id
1 'polypeptide(L)'
;MCSTKHNQKHQNSHNHHRTSPSTAAAGTGTGEDWRDEAITTGSLKHVDLNTGSNGWASPPGDLFAVRGPNYLAKKAKNPAGEWLMNPAGVDWLRSSGKLDHVLARPDNRVMNALRASKSSKTFIIAINLQVPGREHHSAVFYFSSKADEPVGSNSLLYQFINGSDAFRSSRFKIVNKIVKGPWIVKTTVGNYSACLLGKALNCYYHRGPNYLEIDVDIGSSAIASAILKLALGCVTAVTVDMGFLVEGQKEEELPERLFGAVRICQMEMSSATFVESAIATSKVLPMSSGGESENEDD
;
A
#
# COMPACT_ATOMS: atom_id res chain seq x y z
N MET A 1 -10.05 -81.48 -19.91
CA MET A 1 -10.58 -80.95 -18.64
C MET A 1 -9.88 -79.63 -18.37
N CYS A 2 -10.61 -78.51 -18.44
CA CYS A 2 -10.08 -77.16 -18.31
C CYS A 2 -10.89 -76.44 -17.21
N SER A 3 -10.19 -75.93 -16.20
CA SER A 3 -10.78 -75.42 -14.96
C SER A 3 -11.43 -74.05 -15.11
N THR A 4 -12.57 -73.91 -14.43
CA THR A 4 -13.41 -72.72 -14.32
C THR A 4 -12.89 -71.71 -13.30
N LYS A 5 -13.16 -70.44 -13.61
CA LYS A 5 -12.83 -69.21 -12.88
C LYS A 5 -13.48 -69.14 -11.49
N HIS A 6 -12.81 -68.47 -10.56
CA HIS A 6 -13.45 -67.75 -9.46
C HIS A 6 -12.87 -66.34 -9.32
N ASN A 7 -13.78 -65.39 -9.16
CA ASN A 7 -13.59 -63.94 -9.25
C ASN A 7 -13.63 -63.39 -7.81
N GLN A 8 -12.52 -62.86 -7.28
CA GLN A 8 -12.48 -62.22 -5.96
C GLN A 8 -12.67 -60.70 -6.10
N LYS A 9 -13.77 -60.22 -5.51
CA LYS A 9 -14.05 -58.80 -5.28
C LYS A 9 -13.11 -58.24 -4.22
N HIS A 10 -12.28 -57.26 -4.58
CA HIS A 10 -11.56 -56.43 -3.62
C HIS A 10 -12.53 -55.42 -2.98
N GLN A 11 -12.65 -55.48 -1.65
CA GLN A 11 -13.29 -54.45 -0.83
C GLN A 11 -12.32 -53.28 -0.66
N ASN A 12 -12.74 -52.09 -1.10
CA ASN A 12 -12.06 -50.82 -0.82
C ASN A 12 -12.37 -50.40 0.62
N SER A 13 -11.34 -50.32 1.45
CA SER A 13 -11.42 -49.71 2.78
C SER A 13 -11.39 -48.19 2.65
N HIS A 14 -12.45 -47.53 3.09
CA HIS A 14 -12.52 -46.07 3.24
C HIS A 14 -11.66 -45.63 4.43
N ASN A 15 -10.45 -45.12 4.17
CA ASN A 15 -9.70 -44.36 5.15
C ASN A 15 -10.16 -42.91 5.16
N HIS A 16 -10.90 -42.53 6.20
CA HIS A 16 -11.18 -41.13 6.53
C HIS A 16 -9.88 -40.43 6.96
N HIS A 17 -9.25 -39.69 6.04
CA HIS A 17 -8.21 -38.73 6.41
C HIS A 17 -8.86 -37.50 7.05
N ARG A 18 -8.83 -37.49 8.38
CA ARG A 18 -9.14 -36.34 9.22
C ARG A 18 -7.99 -35.34 9.06
N THR A 19 -8.19 -34.31 8.24
CA THR A 19 -7.27 -33.16 8.13
C THR A 19 -7.40 -32.33 9.40
N SER A 20 -6.45 -32.48 10.32
CA SER A 20 -6.27 -31.56 11.44
C SER A 20 -5.73 -30.22 10.90
N PRO A 21 -6.16 -29.07 11.46
CA PRO A 21 -5.68 -27.77 11.03
C PRO A 21 -4.20 -27.62 11.40
N SER A 22 -3.36 -27.27 10.43
CA SER A 22 -1.97 -26.92 10.68
C SER A 22 -1.91 -25.66 11.55
N THR A 23 -1.53 -25.87 12.80
CA THR A 23 -1.14 -24.86 13.77
C THR A 23 -0.10 -23.93 13.16
N ALA A 24 -0.31 -22.63 13.35
CA ALA A 24 0.66 -21.58 13.06
C ALA A 24 2.01 -21.94 13.68
N ALA A 25 3.01 -22.17 12.85
CA ALA A 25 4.39 -22.25 13.29
C ALA A 25 4.85 -20.83 13.62
N ALA A 26 4.97 -20.54 14.91
CA ALA A 26 5.69 -19.38 15.41
C ALA A 26 7.14 -19.47 14.91
N GLY A 27 7.47 -18.64 13.93
CA GLY A 27 8.82 -18.48 13.42
C GLY A 27 9.67 -17.73 14.43
N THR A 28 10.78 -18.34 14.83
CA THR A 28 11.81 -17.78 15.70
C THR A 28 12.43 -16.54 15.04
N GLY A 29 12.24 -15.38 15.65
CA GLY A 29 12.68 -14.08 15.15
C GLY A 29 14.17 -13.82 15.31
N THR A 30 14.81 -13.39 14.22
CA THR A 30 16.09 -12.65 14.25
C THR A 30 16.22 -11.61 13.11
N GLY A 31 15.12 -11.21 12.45
CA GLY A 31 15.15 -10.19 11.37
C GLY A 31 13.90 -9.32 11.17
N GLU A 32 12.84 -9.49 11.97
CA GLU A 32 11.52 -8.87 11.73
C GLU A 32 10.98 -8.03 12.90
N ASP A 33 11.71 -7.93 14.01
CA ASP A 33 11.29 -7.25 15.24
C ASP A 33 10.76 -5.82 15.00
N TRP A 34 11.48 -5.05 14.17
CA TRP A 34 11.07 -3.68 13.84
C TRP A 34 9.82 -3.60 12.96
N ARG A 35 9.59 -4.62 12.10
CA ARG A 35 8.43 -4.62 11.21
C ARG A 35 7.18 -4.94 12.02
N ASP A 36 7.28 -5.86 12.97
CA ASP A 36 6.19 -6.16 13.90
C ASP A 36 5.88 -4.95 14.80
N GLU A 37 6.91 -4.26 15.31
CA GLU A 37 6.74 -2.97 16.00
C GLU A 37 6.04 -1.94 15.10
N ALA A 38 6.48 -1.79 13.84
CA ALA A 38 5.86 -0.89 12.89
C ALA A 38 4.39 -1.30 12.60
N ILE A 39 4.08 -2.57 12.43
CA ILE A 39 2.71 -3.03 12.16
C ILE A 39 1.80 -2.74 13.36
N THR A 40 2.28 -3.00 14.57
CA THR A 40 1.48 -2.90 15.81
C THR A 40 1.29 -1.46 16.28
N THR A 41 2.24 -0.56 16.02
CA THR A 41 2.15 0.86 16.38
C THR A 41 1.47 1.73 15.31
N GLY A 42 0.96 1.11 14.24
CA GLY A 42 0.26 1.80 13.15
C GLY A 42 -1.04 2.47 13.57
N SER A 43 -1.32 3.62 12.97
CA SER A 43 -2.58 4.36 13.21
C SER A 43 -3.80 3.61 12.67
N LEU A 44 -3.65 2.85 11.57
CA LEU A 44 -4.65 1.90 11.10
C LEU A 44 -4.29 0.49 11.59
N LYS A 45 -5.21 -0.15 12.29
CA LYS A 45 -4.96 -1.44 12.96
C LYS A 45 -4.74 -2.58 11.96
N HIS A 46 -3.78 -3.45 12.22
CA HIS A 46 -3.68 -4.73 11.52
C HIS A 46 -4.77 -5.68 12.04
N VAL A 47 -5.56 -6.27 11.13
CA VAL A 47 -6.75 -7.07 11.47
C VAL A 47 -6.77 -8.39 10.72
N ASP A 48 -7.64 -9.31 11.14
CA ASP A 48 -7.87 -10.56 10.42
C ASP A 48 -8.34 -10.31 8.99
N LEU A 49 -7.78 -11.07 8.04
CA LEU A 49 -8.02 -10.87 6.61
C LEU A 49 -9.49 -11.04 6.19
N ASN A 50 -10.22 -11.95 6.84
CA ASN A 50 -11.56 -12.37 6.42
C ASN A 50 -12.66 -11.76 7.29
N THR A 51 -12.37 -11.52 8.56
CA THR A 51 -13.36 -11.10 9.57
C THR A 51 -13.07 -9.71 10.16
N GLY A 52 -11.89 -9.14 9.91
CA GLY A 52 -11.49 -7.84 10.43
C GLY A 52 -12.29 -6.66 9.84
N SER A 53 -12.39 -5.59 10.61
CA SER A 53 -13.02 -4.32 10.25
C SER A 53 -12.24 -3.14 10.86
N ASN A 54 -12.46 -1.94 10.31
CA ASN A 54 -11.77 -0.70 10.69
C ASN A 54 -10.24 -0.86 10.80
N GLY A 55 -9.63 -1.45 9.78
CA GLY A 55 -8.23 -1.85 9.79
C GLY A 55 -7.71 -2.26 8.43
N TRP A 56 -6.50 -2.80 8.40
CA TRP A 56 -5.86 -3.33 7.22
C TRP A 56 -5.34 -4.76 7.42
N ALA A 57 -5.16 -5.49 6.33
CA ALA A 57 -4.58 -6.84 6.32
C ALA A 57 -3.73 -7.04 5.05
N SER A 58 -3.01 -8.16 4.98
CA SER A 58 -2.23 -8.55 3.79
C SER A 58 -2.99 -9.61 2.97
N PRO A 59 -3.68 -9.26 1.86
CA PRO A 59 -4.46 -10.20 1.06
C PRO A 59 -3.55 -11.02 0.14
N PRO A 60 -3.80 -12.31 -0.14
CA PRO A 60 -2.99 -13.12 -1.06
C PRO A 60 -2.87 -12.48 -2.46
N GLY A 61 -1.68 -12.55 -3.06
CA GLY A 61 -1.40 -11.84 -4.32
C GLY A 61 -2.11 -12.47 -5.51
N ASP A 62 -2.49 -13.75 -5.41
CA ASP A 62 -3.30 -14.45 -6.42
C ASP A 62 -4.71 -13.88 -6.59
N LEU A 63 -5.16 -13.03 -5.67
CA LEU A 63 -6.43 -12.31 -5.80
C LEU A 63 -6.38 -11.23 -6.89
N PHE A 64 -5.19 -10.85 -7.36
CA PHE A 64 -4.97 -9.84 -8.37
C PHE A 64 -4.56 -10.45 -9.72
N ALA A 65 -5.14 -9.95 -10.80
CA ALA A 65 -4.81 -10.36 -12.16
C ALA A 65 -3.86 -9.36 -12.82
N VAL A 66 -2.63 -9.79 -13.12
CA VAL A 66 -1.56 -8.98 -13.71
C VAL A 66 -1.17 -9.49 -15.10
N ARG A 67 -0.44 -8.68 -15.89
CA ARG A 67 -0.01 -9.09 -17.24
C ARG A 67 0.88 -10.34 -17.16
N GLY A 68 0.46 -11.43 -17.81
CA GLY A 68 1.23 -12.68 -17.87
C GLY A 68 2.38 -12.61 -18.88
N PRO A 69 3.20 -13.68 -19.00
CA PRO A 69 4.41 -13.68 -19.83
C PRO A 69 4.16 -13.34 -21.31
N ASN A 70 3.00 -13.76 -21.85
CA ASN A 70 2.64 -13.54 -23.26
C ASN A 70 1.61 -12.40 -23.43
N TYR A 71 1.50 -11.46 -22.48
CA TYR A 71 0.43 -10.46 -22.49
C TYR A 71 0.47 -9.56 -23.71
N LEU A 72 1.65 -9.15 -24.20
CA LEU A 72 1.73 -8.24 -25.34
C LEU A 72 1.05 -8.82 -26.59
N ALA A 73 1.25 -10.12 -26.84
CA ALA A 73 0.63 -10.86 -27.94
C ALA A 73 -0.81 -11.33 -27.64
N LYS A 74 -1.05 -11.94 -26.47
CA LYS A 74 -2.31 -12.66 -26.16
C LYS A 74 -3.28 -11.90 -25.27
N LYS A 75 -2.87 -10.76 -24.70
CA LYS A 75 -3.60 -10.00 -23.67
C LYS A 75 -4.02 -10.84 -22.44
N ALA A 76 -3.36 -11.97 -22.22
CA ALA A 76 -3.64 -12.90 -21.13
C ALA A 76 -3.06 -12.43 -19.80
N LYS A 77 -3.93 -12.35 -18.78
CA LYS A 77 -3.55 -12.02 -17.40
C LYS A 77 -3.53 -13.28 -16.54
N ASN A 78 -2.62 -13.31 -15.56
CA ASN A 78 -2.47 -14.41 -14.61
C ASN A 78 -2.63 -13.87 -13.18
N PRO A 79 -2.94 -14.75 -12.20
CA PRO A 79 -2.75 -14.44 -10.79
C PRO A 79 -1.33 -13.92 -10.53
N ALA A 80 -1.18 -12.92 -9.66
CA ALA A 80 0.09 -12.23 -9.48
C ALA A 80 1.12 -13.01 -8.65
N GLY A 81 0.71 -14.02 -7.88
CA GLY A 81 1.58 -14.70 -6.92
C GLY A 81 2.08 -13.79 -5.80
N GLU A 82 3.18 -14.18 -5.16
CA GLU A 82 3.78 -13.41 -4.07
C GLU A 82 4.31 -12.03 -4.51
N TRP A 83 4.05 -11.02 -3.69
CA TRP A 83 4.63 -9.69 -3.84
C TRP A 83 6.14 -9.68 -3.58
N LEU A 84 6.82 -8.70 -4.19
CA LEU A 84 8.27 -8.54 -4.07
C LEU A 84 8.73 -7.99 -2.70
N MET A 85 7.87 -7.27 -1.98
CA MET A 85 8.19 -6.62 -0.70
C MET A 85 7.09 -6.88 0.33
N ASN A 86 7.47 -6.98 1.60
CA ASN A 86 6.54 -7.29 2.68
C ASN A 86 5.83 -6.01 3.19
N PRO A 87 4.50 -6.02 3.35
CA PRO A 87 3.79 -4.95 4.05
C PRO A 87 4.41 -4.69 5.43
N ALA A 88 4.68 -3.42 5.73
CA ALA A 88 5.34 -2.97 6.96
C ALA A 88 4.45 -2.05 7.81
N GLY A 89 3.21 -1.81 7.38
CA GLY A 89 2.26 -0.97 8.08
C GLY A 89 1.34 -0.22 7.13
N VAL A 90 0.24 0.28 7.68
CA VAL A 90 -0.61 1.29 7.05
C VAL A 90 -0.91 2.36 8.06
N ASP A 91 -0.83 3.62 7.64
CA ASP A 91 -1.31 4.75 8.43
C ASP A 91 -2.52 5.41 7.79
N TRP A 92 -3.46 5.81 8.65
CA TRP A 92 -4.57 6.67 8.30
C TRP A 92 -4.45 7.96 9.10
N LEU A 93 -3.96 9.00 8.42
CA LEU A 93 -3.57 10.26 9.04
C LEU A 93 -4.50 11.38 8.58
N ARG A 94 -4.69 12.36 9.46
CA ARG A 94 -5.32 13.64 9.13
C ARG A 94 -4.46 14.80 9.59
N SER A 95 -4.56 15.94 8.92
CA SER A 95 -3.81 17.14 9.28
C SER A 95 -4.47 18.40 8.71
N SER A 96 -3.97 19.56 9.14
CA SER A 96 -4.45 20.87 8.70
C SER A 96 -4.05 21.24 7.28
N GLY A 97 -3.07 20.56 6.69
CA GLY A 97 -2.54 20.85 5.35
C GLY A 97 -2.04 19.57 4.69
N LYS A 98 -1.51 19.67 3.47
CA LYS A 98 -0.94 18.49 2.79
C LYS A 98 0.23 17.91 3.60
N LEU A 99 0.30 16.59 3.74
CA LEU A 99 1.44 15.88 4.32
C LEU A 99 2.27 15.29 3.19
N ASP A 100 3.32 16.00 2.82
CA ASP A 100 4.31 15.54 1.85
C ASP A 100 5.49 14.88 2.57
N HIS A 101 6.14 13.93 1.89
CA HIS A 101 7.40 13.30 2.32
C HIS A 101 7.39 12.76 3.76
N VAL A 102 6.34 12.00 4.09
CA VAL A 102 6.04 11.43 5.40
C VAL A 102 7.20 10.59 5.97
N LEU A 103 7.98 9.90 5.13
CA LEU A 103 9.15 9.12 5.56
C LEU A 103 10.33 9.98 6.04
N ALA A 104 10.45 11.23 5.61
CA ALA A 104 11.52 12.11 6.09
C ALA A 104 11.21 12.76 7.45
N ARG A 105 9.97 12.64 7.94
CA ARG A 105 9.59 13.25 9.20
C ARG A 105 10.31 12.58 10.37
N PRO A 106 10.75 13.36 11.38
CA PRO A 106 11.45 12.81 12.55
C PRO A 106 10.54 11.92 13.41
N ASP A 107 9.23 12.11 13.35
CA ASP A 107 8.21 11.34 14.05
C ASP A 107 7.67 10.15 13.23
N ASN A 108 8.24 9.87 12.05
CA ASN A 108 7.82 8.72 11.26
C ASN A 108 8.16 7.40 11.98
N ARG A 109 7.13 6.73 12.50
CA ARG A 109 7.25 5.49 13.28
C ARG A 109 7.95 4.34 12.54
N VAL A 110 7.71 4.20 11.23
CA VAL A 110 8.30 3.10 10.43
C VAL A 110 9.80 3.30 10.30
N MET A 111 10.22 4.52 9.98
CA MET A 111 11.63 4.87 9.92
C MET A 111 12.29 4.88 11.30
N ASN A 112 11.56 5.20 12.37
CA ASN A 112 12.07 5.12 13.74
C ASN A 112 12.36 3.69 14.16
N ALA A 113 11.40 2.78 13.99
CA ALA A 113 11.57 1.34 14.27
C ALA A 113 12.72 0.77 13.43
N LEU A 114 12.78 1.10 12.13
CA LEU A 114 13.85 0.62 11.26
C LEU A 114 15.24 1.14 11.68
N ARG A 115 15.36 2.39 12.11
CA ARG A 115 16.62 2.97 12.61
C ARG A 115 17.07 2.30 13.90
N ALA A 116 16.13 1.99 14.80
CA ALA A 116 16.42 1.31 16.07
C ALA A 116 16.96 -0.12 15.86
N SER A 117 16.53 -0.82 14.82
CA SER A 117 16.84 -2.25 14.60
C SER A 117 18.18 -2.54 13.93
N LYS A 118 18.95 -1.52 13.55
CA LYS A 118 20.23 -1.65 12.82
C LYS A 118 20.11 -2.41 11.48
N SER A 119 18.91 -2.55 10.92
CA SER A 119 18.67 -3.22 9.63
C SER A 119 19.06 -2.34 8.43
N SER A 120 20.37 -2.09 8.30
CA SER A 120 20.94 -1.13 7.34
C SER A 120 20.72 -1.46 5.86
N LYS A 121 20.34 -2.71 5.54
CA LYS A 121 20.09 -3.17 4.17
C LYS A 121 18.63 -3.12 3.75
N THR A 122 17.70 -2.86 4.68
CA THR A 122 16.27 -2.82 4.36
C THR A 122 15.94 -1.59 3.54
N PHE A 123 15.17 -1.81 2.47
CA PHE A 123 14.62 -0.75 1.65
C PHE A 123 13.12 -0.57 1.92
N ILE A 124 12.65 0.67 2.08
CA ILE A 124 11.23 0.99 2.24
C ILE A 124 10.66 1.61 0.97
N ILE A 125 9.49 1.14 0.52
CA ILE A 125 8.64 1.89 -0.40
C ILE A 125 7.40 2.34 0.36
N ALA A 126 7.14 3.64 0.37
CA ALA A 126 5.90 4.21 0.89
C ALA A 126 5.05 4.78 -0.24
N ILE A 127 3.74 4.59 -0.14
CA ILE A 127 2.76 5.20 -1.05
C ILE A 127 1.81 6.00 -0.18
N ASN A 128 1.77 7.31 -0.37
CA ASN A 128 0.93 8.22 0.39
C ASN A 128 -0.19 8.73 -0.52
N LEU A 129 -1.39 8.16 -0.38
CA LEU A 129 -2.57 8.64 -1.11
C LEU A 129 -3.12 9.87 -0.37
N GLN A 130 -2.89 11.03 -0.96
CA GLN A 130 -3.23 12.33 -0.37
C GLN A 130 -4.62 12.75 -0.83
N VAL A 131 -5.53 12.88 0.13
CA VAL A 131 -6.94 13.19 -0.09
C VAL A 131 -7.19 14.64 0.37
N PRO A 132 -7.42 15.58 -0.57
CA PRO A 132 -7.79 16.93 -0.18
C PRO A 132 -9.21 16.95 0.39
N GLY A 133 -9.44 17.85 1.34
CA GLY A 133 -10.73 18.03 2.01
C GLY A 133 -10.68 19.23 2.94
N ARG A 134 -11.73 19.41 3.75
CA ARG A 134 -11.71 20.42 4.84
C ARG A 134 -10.56 20.16 5.81
N GLU A 135 -10.30 18.87 6.06
CA GLU A 135 -9.06 18.37 6.64
C GLU A 135 -8.40 17.47 5.61
N HIS A 136 -7.08 17.58 5.48
CA HIS A 136 -6.31 16.74 4.58
C HIS A 136 -6.12 15.38 5.21
N HIS A 137 -6.33 14.32 4.43
CA HIS A 137 -6.09 12.96 4.87
C HIS A 137 -5.00 12.29 4.04
N SER A 138 -4.25 11.39 4.66
CA SER A 138 -3.21 10.59 4.04
C SER A 138 -3.40 9.12 4.41
N ALA A 139 -3.64 8.27 3.41
CA ALA A 139 -3.50 6.82 3.56
C ALA A 139 -2.09 6.43 3.11
N VAL A 140 -1.23 6.09 4.08
CA VAL A 140 0.18 5.78 3.83
C VAL A 140 0.41 4.28 3.93
N PHE A 141 0.87 3.66 2.85
CA PHE A 141 1.13 2.23 2.76
C PHE A 141 2.63 1.99 2.73
N TYR A 142 3.15 1.22 3.68
CA TYR A 142 4.58 0.94 3.79
C TYR A 142 4.88 -0.49 3.38
N PHE A 143 5.90 -0.68 2.55
CA PHE A 143 6.42 -1.98 2.13
C PHE A 143 7.93 -2.02 2.35
N SER A 144 8.45 -3.15 2.78
CA SER A 144 9.87 -3.34 3.10
C SER A 144 10.46 -4.52 2.34
N SER A 145 11.69 -4.37 1.86
CA SER A 145 12.46 -5.54 1.41
C SER A 145 12.74 -6.44 2.62
N LYS A 146 13.00 -7.72 2.37
CA LYS A 146 13.60 -8.55 3.42
C LYS A 146 15.04 -8.08 3.66
N ALA A 147 15.56 -8.31 4.87
CA ALA A 147 16.89 -7.85 5.25
C ALA A 147 18.01 -8.62 4.51
N ASP A 148 17.75 -9.88 4.19
CA ASP A 148 18.61 -10.83 3.50
C ASP A 148 18.37 -10.91 1.98
N GLU A 149 17.19 -10.50 1.51
CA GLU A 149 16.83 -10.42 0.09
C GLU A 149 16.63 -8.96 -0.35
N PRO A 150 17.71 -8.21 -0.65
CA PRO A 150 17.58 -6.85 -1.18
C PRO A 150 16.96 -6.88 -2.59
N VAL A 151 16.43 -5.73 -3.03
CA VAL A 151 15.86 -5.60 -4.37
C VAL A 151 16.95 -5.85 -5.43
N GLY A 152 16.79 -6.91 -6.22
CA GLY A 152 17.78 -7.33 -7.20
C GLY A 152 18.03 -6.26 -8.28
N SER A 153 19.31 -5.96 -8.54
CA SER A 153 19.76 -4.86 -9.41
C SER A 153 19.25 -4.91 -10.86
N ASN A 154 18.94 -6.11 -11.35
CA ASN A 154 18.43 -6.32 -12.71
C ASN A 154 16.90 -6.29 -12.81
N SER A 155 16.19 -6.12 -11.68
CA SER A 155 14.72 -6.15 -11.66
C SER A 155 14.09 -4.85 -12.14
N LEU A 156 12.87 -4.94 -12.69
CA LEU A 156 12.07 -3.76 -13.04
C LEU A 156 11.78 -2.87 -11.82
N LEU A 157 11.62 -3.47 -10.63
CA LEU A 157 11.45 -2.73 -9.39
C LEU A 157 12.70 -1.93 -9.02
N TYR A 158 13.90 -2.49 -9.21
CA TYR A 158 15.14 -1.75 -8.99
C TYR A 158 15.29 -0.57 -9.96
N GLN A 159 14.95 -0.78 -11.24
CA GLN A 159 14.93 0.29 -12.24
C GLN A 159 13.91 1.38 -11.88
N PHE A 160 12.76 1.01 -11.33
CA PHE A 160 11.77 1.97 -10.84
C PHE A 160 12.26 2.77 -9.63
N ILE A 161 12.89 2.09 -8.66
CA ILE A 161 13.45 2.73 -7.46
C ILE A 161 14.54 3.74 -7.84
N ASN A 162 15.43 3.41 -8.79
CA ASN A 162 16.61 4.21 -9.12
C ASN A 162 16.49 5.00 -10.43
N GLY A 163 15.35 4.91 -11.11
CA GLY A 163 15.08 5.59 -12.38
C GLY A 163 14.72 7.06 -12.23
N SER A 164 14.36 7.69 -13.34
CA SER A 164 13.85 9.07 -13.35
C SER A 164 12.38 9.13 -12.95
N ASP A 165 11.91 10.31 -12.57
CA ASP A 165 10.48 10.54 -12.28
C ASP A 165 9.63 10.30 -13.52
N ALA A 166 10.10 10.67 -14.71
CA ALA A 166 9.42 10.34 -15.96
C ALA A 166 9.22 8.82 -16.14
N PHE A 167 10.25 8.02 -15.80
CA PHE A 167 10.13 6.56 -15.81
C PHE A 167 9.10 6.11 -14.77
N ARG A 168 9.20 6.57 -13.52
CA ARG A 168 8.27 6.21 -12.44
C ARG A 168 6.83 6.56 -12.79
N SER A 169 6.57 7.78 -13.25
CA SER A 169 5.26 8.25 -13.71
C SER A 169 4.71 7.39 -14.85
N SER A 170 5.57 6.97 -15.78
CA SER A 170 5.13 6.15 -16.91
C SER A 170 4.76 4.71 -16.53
N ARG A 171 5.22 4.21 -15.37
CA ARG A 171 5.10 2.80 -14.97
C ARG A 171 4.32 2.55 -13.68
N PHE A 172 4.18 3.53 -12.78
CA PHE A 172 3.53 3.30 -11.48
C PHE A 172 2.05 2.99 -11.65
N LYS A 173 1.65 1.78 -11.21
CA LYS A 173 0.33 1.21 -11.45
C LYS A 173 -0.28 0.68 -10.15
N ILE A 174 -1.60 0.81 -10.05
CA ILE A 174 -2.42 0.19 -9.02
C ILE A 174 -3.40 -0.79 -9.67
N VAL A 175 -3.70 -1.88 -8.98
CA VAL A 175 -4.81 -2.78 -9.24
C VAL A 175 -5.71 -2.88 -8.02
N ASN A 176 -7.00 -2.68 -8.19
CA ASN A 176 -7.99 -2.63 -7.11
C ASN A 176 -9.04 -3.72 -7.30
N LYS A 177 -9.49 -4.32 -6.20
CA LYS A 177 -10.60 -5.27 -6.17
C LYS A 177 -11.49 -4.98 -4.97
N ILE A 178 -12.76 -4.67 -5.25
CA ILE A 178 -13.76 -4.52 -4.19
C ILE A 178 -14.20 -5.91 -3.72
N VAL A 179 -13.81 -6.27 -2.51
CA VAL A 179 -14.15 -7.55 -1.86
C VAL A 179 -15.57 -7.48 -1.30
N LYS A 180 -15.86 -6.41 -0.56
CA LYS A 180 -17.17 -6.13 0.04
C LYS A 180 -17.54 -4.68 -0.26
N GLY A 181 -18.81 -4.41 -0.52
CA GLY A 181 -19.28 -3.07 -0.78
C GLY A 181 -20.59 -3.03 -1.58
N PRO A 182 -21.30 -1.90 -1.57
CA PRO A 182 -22.48 -1.70 -2.41
C PRO A 182 -22.19 -1.94 -3.88
N TRP A 183 -23.19 -2.42 -4.64
CA TRP A 183 -23.03 -2.73 -6.06
C TRP A 183 -22.51 -1.53 -6.86
N ILE A 184 -22.98 -0.31 -6.55
CA ILE A 184 -22.51 0.91 -7.22
C ILE A 184 -21.00 1.16 -7.04
N VAL A 185 -20.45 0.86 -5.84
CA VAL A 185 -19.02 0.98 -5.58
C VAL A 185 -18.25 -0.10 -6.32
N LYS A 186 -18.75 -1.34 -6.32
CA LYS A 186 -18.16 -2.47 -7.06
C LYS A 186 -18.07 -2.17 -8.56
N THR A 187 -19.15 -1.68 -9.16
CA THR A 187 -19.19 -1.34 -10.58
C THR A 187 -18.27 -0.17 -10.91
N THR A 188 -18.35 0.92 -10.13
CA THR A 188 -17.55 2.12 -10.39
C THR A 188 -16.06 1.85 -10.22
N VAL A 189 -15.63 1.30 -9.09
CA VAL A 189 -14.21 0.97 -8.86
C VAL A 189 -13.76 -0.18 -9.78
N GLY A 190 -14.65 -1.11 -10.12
CA GLY A 190 -14.37 -2.19 -11.07
C GLY A 190 -13.99 -1.71 -12.47
N ASN A 191 -14.66 -0.66 -12.97
CA ASN A 191 -14.31 -0.01 -14.23
C ASN A 191 -12.91 0.63 -14.21
N TYR A 192 -12.40 0.95 -13.02
CA TYR A 192 -11.05 1.47 -12.76
C TYR A 192 -10.21 0.49 -11.94
N SER A 193 -10.45 -0.82 -12.12
CA SER A 193 -9.76 -1.90 -11.38
C SER A 193 -8.27 -1.98 -11.66
N ALA A 194 -7.77 -1.32 -12.71
CA ALA A 194 -6.35 -1.11 -12.94
C ALA A 194 -6.11 0.30 -13.47
N CYS A 195 -5.13 1.02 -12.92
CA CYS A 195 -4.83 2.39 -13.31
C CYS A 195 -3.32 2.66 -13.25
N LEU A 196 -2.77 3.30 -14.28
CA LEU A 196 -1.42 3.88 -14.23
C LEU A 196 -1.49 5.18 -13.43
N LEU A 197 -1.36 5.09 -12.11
CA LEU A 197 -1.44 6.24 -11.20
C LEU A 197 -0.49 7.36 -11.61
N GLY A 198 0.75 7.02 -11.97
CA GLY A 198 1.76 8.00 -12.37
C GLY A 198 1.44 8.79 -13.64
N LYS A 199 0.45 8.35 -14.44
CA LYS A 199 -0.08 9.10 -15.59
C LYS A 199 -1.42 9.77 -15.30
N ALA A 200 -2.24 9.14 -14.46
CA ALA A 200 -3.60 9.60 -14.18
C ALA A 200 -3.66 10.70 -13.11
N LEU A 201 -2.63 10.82 -12.28
CA LEU A 201 -2.53 11.74 -11.16
C LEU A 201 -1.14 12.37 -11.11
N ASN A 202 -1.06 13.50 -10.43
CA ASN A 202 0.21 14.07 -10.03
C ASN A 202 0.84 13.17 -8.95
N CYS A 203 2.00 12.62 -9.26
CA CYS A 203 2.83 11.88 -8.32
C CYS A 203 4.13 12.64 -8.05
N TYR A 204 4.50 12.76 -6.78
CA TYR A 204 5.77 13.34 -6.35
C TYR A 204 6.62 12.24 -5.73
N TYR A 205 7.89 12.15 -6.14
CA TYR A 205 8.77 11.05 -5.78
C TYR A 205 9.89 11.54 -4.86
N HIS A 206 9.98 10.96 -3.67
CA HIS A 206 10.98 11.33 -2.68
C HIS A 206 11.92 10.15 -2.45
N ARG A 207 13.14 10.25 -3.00
CA ARG A 207 14.17 9.21 -2.87
C ARG A 207 15.15 9.58 -1.76
N GLY A 208 15.12 8.84 -0.66
CA GLY A 208 16.15 8.90 0.39
C GLY A 208 17.32 7.95 0.14
N PRO A 209 18.16 7.62 1.14
CA PRO A 209 19.19 6.59 1.00
C PRO A 209 18.57 5.18 0.88
N ASN A 210 17.69 4.82 1.81
CA ASN A 210 17.11 3.47 1.96
C ASN A 210 15.58 3.45 1.78
N TYR A 211 15.00 4.48 1.16
CA TYR A 211 13.58 4.47 0.83
C TYR A 211 13.23 5.23 -0.45
N LEU A 212 12.06 4.92 -0.98
CA LEU A 212 11.33 5.72 -1.97
C LEU A 212 9.92 5.97 -1.43
N GLU A 213 9.50 7.22 -1.38
CA GLU A 213 8.11 7.60 -1.13
C GLU A 213 7.47 8.15 -2.40
N ILE A 214 6.19 7.80 -2.60
CA ILE A 214 5.36 8.28 -3.70
C ILE A 214 4.14 8.98 -3.11
N ASP A 215 4.14 10.30 -3.16
CA ASP A 215 3.00 11.13 -2.82
C ASP A 215 2.06 11.18 -4.02
N VAL A 216 0.83 10.70 -3.85
CA VAL A 216 -0.18 10.62 -4.90
C VAL A 216 -1.31 11.59 -4.59
N ASP A 217 -1.36 12.69 -5.34
CA ASP A 217 -2.37 13.72 -5.16
C ASP A 217 -3.69 13.32 -5.84
N ILE A 218 -4.65 12.80 -5.07
CA ILE A 218 -5.96 12.41 -5.60
C ILE A 218 -6.75 13.64 -6.10
N GLY A 219 -6.47 14.82 -5.55
CA GLY A 219 -7.09 16.09 -5.95
C GLY A 219 -6.76 16.53 -7.37
N SER A 220 -5.66 16.02 -7.94
CA SER A 220 -5.21 16.38 -9.29
C SER A 220 -6.11 15.85 -10.41
N SER A 221 -7.06 14.95 -10.12
CA SER A 221 -8.03 14.43 -11.10
C SER A 221 -9.45 14.47 -10.57
N ALA A 222 -10.34 15.12 -11.33
CA ALA A 222 -11.77 15.16 -11.03
C ALA A 222 -12.40 13.76 -11.01
N ILE A 223 -11.96 12.87 -11.90
CA ILE A 223 -12.45 11.49 -11.97
C ILE A 223 -12.00 10.72 -10.72
N ALA A 224 -10.72 10.77 -10.35
CA ALA A 224 -10.22 10.08 -9.17
C ALA A 224 -10.87 10.62 -7.89
N SER A 225 -11.01 11.94 -7.78
CA SER A 225 -11.73 12.60 -6.70
C SER A 225 -13.19 12.13 -6.59
N ALA A 226 -13.90 11.98 -7.71
CA ALA A 226 -15.28 11.50 -7.71
C ALA A 226 -15.38 10.03 -7.28
N ILE A 227 -14.52 9.16 -7.79
CA ILE A 227 -14.47 7.73 -7.42
C ILE A 227 -14.15 7.59 -5.93
N LEU A 228 -13.16 8.33 -5.44
CA LEU A 228 -12.79 8.28 -4.03
C LEU A 228 -13.93 8.80 -3.15
N LYS A 229 -14.58 9.92 -3.49
CA LYS A 229 -15.75 10.43 -2.74
C LYS A 229 -16.88 9.40 -2.66
N LEU A 230 -17.15 8.68 -3.76
CA LEU A 230 -18.12 7.58 -3.76
C LEU A 230 -17.70 6.46 -2.79
N ALA A 231 -16.44 6.03 -2.86
CA ALA A 231 -15.92 4.99 -1.98
C ALA A 231 -15.94 5.43 -0.50
N LEU A 232 -15.58 6.69 -0.23
CA LEU A 232 -15.60 7.28 1.10
C LEU A 232 -17.02 7.42 1.66
N GLY A 233 -17.99 7.78 0.83
CA GLY A 233 -19.41 7.83 1.21
C GLY A 233 -19.99 6.47 1.61
N CYS A 234 -19.30 5.38 1.30
CA CYS A 234 -19.68 4.02 1.67
C CYS A 234 -18.57 3.29 2.45
N VAL A 235 -17.58 4.00 2.98
CA VAL A 235 -16.31 3.40 3.43
C VAL A 235 -16.50 2.37 4.53
N THR A 236 -17.46 2.58 5.44
CA THR A 236 -17.80 1.65 6.53
C THR A 236 -18.47 0.36 6.05
N ALA A 237 -18.83 0.27 4.77
CA ALA A 237 -19.37 -0.93 4.12
C ALA A 237 -18.40 -1.53 3.09
N VAL A 238 -17.26 -0.89 2.82
CA VAL A 238 -16.34 -1.28 1.75
C VAL A 238 -15.12 -2.02 2.31
N THR A 239 -14.77 -3.14 1.66
CA THR A 239 -13.46 -3.77 1.76
C THR A 239 -12.84 -3.75 0.37
N VAL A 240 -11.62 -3.23 0.27
CA VAL A 240 -10.89 -3.12 -0.99
C VAL A 240 -9.49 -3.71 -0.85
N ASP A 241 -9.12 -4.57 -1.80
CA ASP A 241 -7.76 -5.02 -2.01
C ASP A 241 -7.08 -4.05 -2.98
N MET A 242 -5.93 -3.52 -2.59
CA MET A 242 -5.09 -2.62 -3.38
C MET A 242 -3.72 -3.28 -3.59
N GLY A 243 -3.37 -3.51 -4.85
CA GLY A 243 -2.06 -4.04 -5.25
C GLY A 243 -1.30 -2.98 -6.03
N PHE A 244 -0.01 -2.81 -5.71
CA PHE A 244 0.86 -1.84 -6.35
C PHE A 244 1.96 -2.54 -7.13
N LEU A 245 2.21 -2.06 -8.34
CA LEU A 245 3.17 -2.66 -9.25
C LEU A 245 3.82 -1.62 -10.17
N VAL A 246 4.93 -2.05 -10.77
CA VAL A 246 5.55 -1.36 -11.90
C VAL A 246 5.05 -2.03 -13.17
N GLU A 247 4.42 -1.26 -14.05
CA GLU A 247 3.85 -1.79 -15.29
C GLU A 247 4.95 -2.29 -16.23
N GLY A 248 4.84 -3.56 -16.66
CA GLY A 248 5.66 -4.14 -17.71
C GLY A 248 5.14 -3.70 -19.09
N GLN A 249 6.02 -3.12 -19.90
CA GLN A 249 5.75 -2.60 -21.25
C GLN A 249 6.56 -3.32 -22.34
N LYS A 250 7.55 -4.14 -21.95
CA LYS A 250 8.34 -4.99 -22.85
C LYS A 250 8.22 -6.47 -22.49
N GLU A 251 8.58 -7.37 -23.41
CA GLU A 251 8.46 -8.82 -23.18
C GLU A 251 9.34 -9.31 -22.03
N GLU A 252 10.56 -8.78 -21.92
CA GLU A 252 11.52 -9.10 -20.86
C GLU A 252 11.09 -8.59 -19.46
N GLU A 253 10.10 -7.71 -19.41
CA GLU A 253 9.53 -7.16 -18.18
C GLU A 253 8.31 -7.96 -17.68
N LEU A 254 7.93 -9.03 -18.40
CA LEU A 254 6.78 -9.88 -18.09
C LEU A 254 7.21 -11.25 -17.53
N PRO A 255 6.42 -11.86 -16.64
CA PRO A 255 5.14 -11.37 -16.11
C PRO A 255 5.32 -10.18 -15.15
N GLU A 256 4.30 -9.32 -15.10
CA GLU A 256 4.21 -8.29 -14.06
C GLU A 256 4.15 -8.95 -12.67
N ARG A 257 4.73 -8.29 -11.67
CA ARG A 257 4.64 -8.70 -10.26
C ARG A 257 4.21 -7.51 -9.39
N LEU A 258 3.39 -7.78 -8.38
CA LEU A 258 3.12 -6.79 -7.33
C LEU A 258 4.40 -6.57 -6.54
N PHE A 259 4.73 -5.32 -6.21
CA PHE A 259 5.74 -5.08 -5.19
C PHE A 259 5.12 -5.05 -3.79
N GLY A 260 3.83 -4.78 -3.66
CA GLY A 260 3.12 -4.81 -2.39
C GLY A 260 1.61 -4.86 -2.58
N ALA A 261 0.90 -5.41 -1.61
CA ALA A 261 -0.55 -5.43 -1.58
C ALA A 261 -1.08 -5.25 -0.14
N VAL A 262 -2.24 -4.61 -0.03
CA VAL A 262 -2.94 -4.40 1.23
C VAL A 262 -4.44 -4.54 1.02
N ARG A 263 -5.15 -4.97 2.06
CA ARG A 263 -6.60 -4.94 2.16
C ARG A 263 -6.96 -3.84 3.15
N ILE A 264 -7.89 -2.97 2.79
CA ILE A 264 -8.50 -2.00 3.70
C ILE A 264 -9.92 -2.46 4.00
N CYS A 265 -10.23 -2.64 5.28
CA CYS A 265 -11.50 -3.17 5.78
C CYS A 265 -12.30 -2.07 6.49
N GLN A 266 -13.45 -1.68 5.94
CA GLN A 266 -14.46 -0.82 6.59
C GLN A 266 -13.87 0.34 7.41
N MET A 267 -12.94 1.07 6.82
CA MET A 267 -12.21 2.13 7.53
C MET A 267 -13.18 3.24 7.95
N GLU A 268 -13.04 3.74 9.17
CA GLU A 268 -13.80 4.89 9.65
C GLU A 268 -13.03 6.20 9.39
N MET A 269 -13.68 7.22 8.81
CA MET A 269 -12.99 8.51 8.58
C MET A 269 -12.50 9.15 9.88
N SER A 270 -13.25 9.00 10.98
CA SER A 270 -12.93 9.56 12.29
C SER A 270 -11.78 8.86 13.02
N SER A 271 -11.32 7.69 12.56
CA SER A 271 -10.17 7.00 13.17
C SER A 271 -8.82 7.57 12.74
N ALA A 272 -8.81 8.55 11.83
CA ALA A 272 -7.59 9.20 11.37
C ALA A 272 -6.82 9.85 12.52
N THR A 273 -5.56 9.49 12.66
CA THR A 273 -4.66 10.07 13.66
C THR A 273 -4.24 11.47 13.21
N PHE A 274 -4.41 12.46 14.07
CA PHE A 274 -3.97 13.81 13.75
C PHE A 274 -2.46 13.91 13.81
N VAL A 275 -1.87 14.47 12.76
CA VAL A 275 -0.45 14.76 12.66
C VAL A 275 -0.29 16.24 12.34
N GLU A 276 0.62 16.91 13.04
CA GLU A 276 0.90 18.30 12.77
C GLU A 276 1.58 18.42 11.39
N SER A 277 0.91 19.12 10.48
CA SER A 277 1.51 19.57 9.23
C SER A 277 2.50 20.68 9.58
N ALA A 278 3.72 20.61 9.03
CA ALA A 278 4.72 21.66 9.23
C ALA A 278 4.25 22.94 8.53
N ILE A 279 3.42 23.74 9.20
CA ILE A 279 3.10 25.09 8.76
C ILE A 279 4.27 25.96 9.19
N ALA A 280 4.94 26.59 8.22
CA ALA A 280 5.86 27.69 8.48
C ALA A 280 5.12 28.76 9.31
N THR A 281 5.43 28.84 10.60
CA THR A 281 4.91 29.87 11.50
C THR A 281 5.58 31.19 11.19
N SER A 282 5.29 31.79 10.05
CA SER A 282 5.52 33.23 9.84
C SER A 282 4.42 34.01 10.55
N LYS A 283 4.37 33.91 11.89
CA LYS A 283 3.74 34.98 12.69
C LYS A 283 4.71 36.16 12.65
N VAL A 284 4.52 37.04 11.68
CA VAL A 284 5.08 38.39 11.73
C VAL A 284 4.50 39.05 12.98
N LEU A 285 5.33 39.20 14.01
CA LEU A 285 5.00 40.05 15.15
C LEU A 285 4.81 41.48 14.61
N PRO A 286 3.76 42.21 15.01
CA PRO A 286 3.67 43.61 14.66
C PRO A 286 4.85 44.34 15.31
N MET A 287 5.70 44.95 14.49
CA MET A 287 6.64 45.96 14.99
C MET A 287 5.82 47.07 15.65
N SER A 288 5.99 47.26 16.95
CA SER A 288 5.51 48.46 17.61
C SER A 288 6.32 49.63 17.08
N SER A 289 5.70 50.47 16.26
CA SER A 289 6.25 51.79 15.92
C SER A 289 6.27 52.64 17.19
N GLY A 290 7.44 52.73 17.82
CA GLY A 290 7.74 53.83 18.74
C GLY A 290 7.83 55.12 17.93
N GLY A 291 6.85 55.99 18.11
CA GLY A 291 6.93 57.39 17.71
C GLY A 291 6.91 58.22 18.98
N GLU A 292 8.09 58.68 19.39
CA GLU A 292 8.25 59.68 20.43
C GLU A 292 7.71 61.03 19.95
N SER A 293 7.26 61.77 20.95
CA SER A 293 6.69 63.11 20.99
C SER A 293 7.57 64.20 20.38
N GLU A 294 6.96 65.07 19.56
CA GLU A 294 7.25 66.51 19.57
C GLU A 294 5.93 67.25 19.34
N ASN A 295 5.48 67.97 20.38
CA ASN A 295 4.55 69.10 20.32
C ASN A 295 4.56 69.74 21.70
N GLU A 296 5.17 70.92 21.83
CA GLU A 296 4.62 72.04 22.58
C GLU A 296 5.45 73.30 22.26
N ASP A 297 4.80 74.22 21.54
CA ASP A 297 5.17 75.63 21.40
C ASP A 297 4.87 76.35 22.73
N ASP A 298 5.88 77.04 23.29
CA ASP A 298 5.84 78.41 23.84
C ASP A 298 7.21 78.82 24.42
#